data_AF-A0A8I1I2M9-F1
#
_entry.id   AF-A0A8I1I2M9-F1
#
_cell.length_a   1.000
_cell.length_b   1.000
_cell.length_c   1.000
_cell.angle_alpha   90.00
_cell.angle_beta   90.00
_cell.angle_gamma   90.00
#
_symmetry.space_group_name_H-M   'P 1'
#
loop_
_entity.id
_entity.type
_entity.pdbx_description
1 polymer ?
#
loop_
_entity_poly.entity_id
_entity_poly.type
_entity_poly.pdbx_seq_one_letter_code
_entity_poly.pdbx_strand_id
1 'polypeptide(L)'
;MYHKKLDEPTETLAEWISKENKDKATRDNAEKFEWHKSKYKPPIEDIKETEAKLEDEPNEPMRAPIAQVPNIKQYEKTFTKEDTRMARNSTLINKLIDQKHSIQDNILKIDTKVINPIGISDYQVKLLKTQRNAMMVVLNILNLRIADLSVEDD
;
A
#
# COMPACT_ATOMS: atom_id res chain seq x y z
N MET A 1 -26.60 -37.44 12.78
CA MET A 1 -25.93 -36.50 11.87
C MET A 1 -25.61 -37.25 10.59
N TYR A 2 -26.17 -36.83 9.46
CA TYR A 2 -25.85 -37.43 8.15
C TYR A 2 -24.70 -36.65 7.54
N HIS A 3 -23.51 -37.26 7.45
CA HIS A 3 -22.45 -36.71 6.61
C HIS A 3 -22.76 -37.08 5.16
N LYS A 4 -23.12 -36.08 4.35
CA LYS A 4 -23.17 -36.20 2.89
C LYS A 4 -21.76 -36.59 2.44
N LYS A 5 -21.60 -37.81 1.93
CA LYS A 5 -20.35 -38.20 1.26
C LYS A 5 -20.27 -37.37 -0.03
N LEU A 6 -19.12 -36.74 -0.28
CA LEU A 6 -18.83 -36.11 -1.57
C LEU A 6 -18.64 -37.24 -2.58
N ASP A 7 -19.49 -37.27 -3.60
CA ASP A 7 -19.50 -38.31 -4.63
C ASP A 7 -18.35 -38.17 -5.66
N GLU A 8 -17.54 -37.11 -5.58
CA GLU A 8 -16.40 -36.87 -6.47
C GLU A 8 -15.15 -36.41 -5.70
N PRO A 9 -13.95 -36.85 -6.09
CA PRO A 9 -12.71 -36.35 -5.50
C PRO A 9 -12.56 -34.87 -5.85
N THR A 10 -12.60 -34.01 -4.83
CA THR A 10 -12.25 -32.60 -4.96
C THR A 10 -10.85 -32.47 -5.57
N GLU A 11 -10.77 -31.76 -6.70
CA GLU A 11 -9.52 -31.36 -7.38
C GLU A 11 -8.54 -30.83 -6.33
N THR A 12 -7.38 -31.47 -6.22
CA THR A 12 -6.40 -31.08 -5.22
C THR A 12 -5.85 -29.70 -5.56
N LEU A 13 -5.39 -28.96 -4.54
CA LEU A 13 -4.77 -27.64 -4.74
C LEU A 13 -3.63 -27.69 -5.80
N ALA A 14 -2.90 -28.80 -5.86
CA ALA A 14 -1.85 -29.04 -6.84
C ALA A 14 -2.39 -29.16 -8.28
N GLU A 15 -3.51 -29.85 -8.48
CA GLU A 15 -4.18 -29.95 -9.78
C GLU A 15 -4.75 -28.61 -10.23
N TRP A 16 -5.34 -27.85 -9.29
CA TRP A 16 -5.86 -26.50 -9.56
C TRP A 16 -4.75 -25.53 -10.00
N ILE A 17 -3.60 -25.52 -9.30
CA ILE A 17 -2.44 -24.69 -9.66
C ILE A 17 -1.86 -25.10 -11.03
N SER A 18 -1.80 -26.39 -11.33
CA SER A 18 -1.31 -26.88 -12.63
C SER A 18 -2.20 -26.40 -13.78
N LYS A 19 -3.52 -26.38 -13.57
CA LYS A 19 -4.51 -25.92 -14.54
C LYS A 19 -4.43 -24.41 -14.75
N GLU A 20 -4.33 -23.63 -13.67
CA GLU A 20 -4.21 -22.17 -13.74
C GLU A 20 -2.93 -21.72 -14.47
N ASN A 21 -1.82 -22.43 -14.28
CA ASN A 21 -0.56 -22.14 -14.96
C ASN A 21 -0.57 -22.53 -16.45
N LYS A 22 -1.29 -23.59 -16.82
CA LYS A 22 -1.46 -23.98 -18.24
C LYS A 22 -2.35 -22.99 -19.00
N ASP A 23 -3.42 -22.48 -18.38
CA ASP A 23 -4.32 -21.52 -19.02
C ASP A 23 -3.66 -20.13 -19.23
N LYS A 24 -2.67 -19.78 -18.40
CA LYS A 24 -1.88 -18.54 -18.56
C LYS A 24 -0.76 -18.63 -19.61
N ALA A 25 -0.35 -19.84 -20.02
CA ALA A 25 0.76 -20.05 -20.95
C ALA A 25 0.45 -19.66 -22.42
N THR A 26 -0.79 -19.26 -22.72
CA THR A 26 -1.24 -18.89 -24.08
C THR A 26 -1.56 -17.40 -24.26
N ARG A 27 -1.10 -16.54 -23.35
CA ARG A 27 -1.08 -15.09 -23.59
C ARG A 27 0.34 -14.66 -23.93
N ASP A 28 0.65 -14.76 -25.22
CA ASP A 28 1.74 -14.04 -25.89
C ASP A 28 1.54 -12.53 -25.74
N ASN A 29 1.81 -12.01 -24.55
CA ASN A 29 2.07 -10.60 -24.29
C ASN A 29 3.32 -10.49 -23.41
N ALA A 30 4.35 -11.25 -23.77
CA ALA A 30 5.71 -11.10 -23.26
C ALA A 30 6.43 -9.88 -23.88
N GLU A 31 5.69 -8.82 -24.23
CA GLU A 31 6.23 -7.56 -24.75
C GLU A 31 5.73 -6.38 -23.91
N LYS A 32 6.51 -6.10 -22.85
CA LYS A 32 6.76 -4.79 -22.21
C LYS A 32 6.95 -4.93 -20.69
N PHE A 33 7.95 -5.71 -20.30
CA PHE A 33 8.73 -5.38 -19.12
C PHE A 33 10.12 -4.98 -19.60
N GLU A 34 10.28 -3.69 -19.91
CA GLU A 34 11.61 -3.12 -20.11
C GLU A 34 12.31 -3.06 -18.74
N TRP A 35 13.02 -4.13 -18.38
CA TRP A 35 14.05 -4.05 -17.37
C TRP A 35 15.07 -3.03 -17.83
N HIS A 36 14.96 -1.78 -17.37
CA HIS A 36 16.02 -0.81 -17.53
C HIS A 36 17.23 -1.35 -16.78
N LYS A 37 18.18 -1.93 -17.52
CA LYS A 37 19.53 -2.22 -17.01
C LYS A 37 20.08 -0.89 -16.52
N SER A 38 20.16 -0.73 -15.20
CA SER A 38 20.77 0.43 -14.60
C SER A 38 22.17 0.61 -15.20
N LYS A 39 22.50 1.82 -15.66
CA LYS A 39 23.86 2.18 -16.10
C LYS A 39 24.85 2.22 -14.94
N TYR A 40 24.38 2.05 -13.71
CA TYR A 40 25.21 2.01 -12.53
C TYR A 40 25.97 0.68 -12.50
N LYS A 41 27.24 0.76 -12.87
CA LYS A 41 28.25 -0.22 -12.46
C LYS A 41 28.80 0.30 -11.13
N PRO A 42 28.64 -0.41 -10.00
CA PRO A 42 29.34 -0.03 -8.78
C PRO A 42 30.84 0.06 -9.10
N PRO A 43 31.57 1.07 -8.58
CA PRO A 43 33.01 1.16 -8.76
C PRO A 43 33.66 -0.17 -8.34
N ILE A 44 34.48 -0.75 -9.21
CA ILE A 44 35.19 -2.03 -8.97
C ILE A 44 36.42 -1.81 -8.06
N GLU A 45 36.56 -0.66 -7.42
CA GLU A 45 37.79 -0.28 -6.71
C GLU A 45 38.00 -0.94 -5.35
N ASP A 46 37.21 -1.95 -4.96
CA ASP A 46 37.50 -2.75 -3.75
C ASP A 46 37.58 -4.26 -3.99
N ILE A 47 37.46 -4.75 -5.24
CA ILE A 47 37.84 -6.13 -5.53
C ILE A 47 39.28 -6.09 -6.02
N LYS A 48 40.23 -5.95 -5.09
CA LYS A 48 41.59 -6.41 -5.36
C LYS A 48 41.50 -7.91 -5.57
N GLU A 49 41.41 -8.32 -6.82
CA GLU A 49 41.89 -9.62 -7.28
C GLU A 49 43.37 -9.70 -6.89
N THR A 50 43.64 -10.13 -5.66
CA THR A 50 44.97 -10.64 -5.33
C THR A 50 45.09 -11.97 -6.05
N GLU A 51 45.78 -11.91 -7.19
CA GLU A 51 46.35 -13.04 -7.89
C GLU A 51 46.81 -14.09 -6.89
N ALA A 52 46.23 -15.29 -6.99
CA ALA A 52 46.64 -16.44 -6.21
C ALA A 52 48.06 -16.82 -6.62
N LYS A 53 49.06 -16.32 -5.88
CA LYS A 53 50.36 -16.98 -5.80
C LYS A 53 50.20 -18.19 -4.90
N LEU A 54 50.33 -19.35 -5.54
CA LEU A 54 50.34 -20.67 -4.93
C LEU A 54 51.69 -20.86 -4.22
N GLU A 55 51.76 -20.54 -2.94
CA GLU A 55 52.88 -20.92 -2.07
C GLU A 55 52.35 -21.38 -0.69
N ASP A 56 53.05 -22.38 -0.15
CA ASP A 56 52.62 -23.34 0.86
C ASP A 56 52.43 -22.76 2.28
N GLU A 57 51.34 -23.19 2.96
CA GLU A 57 51.01 -23.28 4.41
C GLU A 57 51.40 -22.12 5.40
N PRO A 58 50.69 -21.91 6.56
CA PRO A 58 49.81 -22.82 7.30
C PRO A 58 48.42 -22.22 7.70
N ASN A 59 47.52 -23.08 8.18
CA ASN A 59 46.16 -22.75 8.67
C ASN A 59 46.12 -21.59 9.68
N GLU A 60 45.68 -20.41 9.24
CA GLU A 60 45.14 -19.39 10.15
C GLU A 60 43.66 -19.70 10.45
N PRO A 61 43.18 -19.48 11.69
CA PRO A 61 41.78 -19.71 12.02
C PRO A 61 40.90 -18.75 11.22
N MET A 62 39.91 -19.29 10.48
CA MET A 62 38.89 -18.51 9.77
C MET A 62 38.35 -17.41 10.70
N ARG A 63 38.63 -16.15 10.36
CA ARG A 63 38.04 -15.00 11.07
C ARG A 63 36.54 -15.00 10.78
N ALA A 64 35.72 -15.24 11.81
CA ALA A 64 34.28 -15.14 11.69
C ALA A 64 33.88 -13.75 11.15
N PRO A 65 32.84 -13.65 10.29
CA PRO A 65 32.35 -12.36 9.84
C PRO A 65 31.96 -11.53 11.07
N ILE A 66 32.58 -10.37 11.24
CA ILE A 66 32.20 -9.44 12.29
C ILE A 66 30.81 -8.92 11.89
N ALA A 67 29.76 -9.46 12.49
CA ALA A 67 28.42 -8.91 12.39
C ALA A 67 28.49 -7.49 12.96
N GLN A 68 28.45 -6.48 12.09
CA GLN A 68 28.29 -5.11 12.53
C GLN A 68 26.90 -5.00 13.15
N VAL A 69 26.85 -5.03 14.48
CA VAL A 69 25.63 -4.72 15.22
C VAL A 69 25.28 -3.27 14.88
N PRO A 70 24.07 -2.98 14.35
CA PRO A 70 23.66 -1.62 14.04
C PRO A 70 23.87 -0.72 15.27
N ASN A 71 24.51 0.43 15.08
CA ASN A 71 24.79 1.35 16.17
C ASN A 71 23.48 1.78 16.82
N ILE A 72 23.30 1.44 18.11
CA ILE A 72 22.07 1.67 18.90
C ILE A 72 21.54 3.11 18.75
N LYS A 73 22.44 4.10 18.62
CA LYS A 73 22.05 5.52 18.44
C LYS A 73 21.33 5.81 17.11
N GLN A 74 21.54 5.00 16.07
CA GLN A 74 20.81 5.12 14.80
C GLN A 74 19.41 4.50 14.92
N TYR A 75 19.29 3.40 15.66
CA TYR A 75 18.02 2.72 15.94
C TYR A 75 17.14 3.56 16.89
N GLU A 76 17.69 4.20 17.92
CA GLU A 76 16.93 5.12 18.79
C GLU A 76 16.41 6.37 18.04
N LYS A 77 17.15 6.83 17.02
CA LYS A 77 16.73 7.96 16.17
C LYS A 77 15.56 7.62 15.25
N THR A 78 15.32 6.34 14.93
CA THR A 78 14.17 5.96 14.10
C THR A 78 12.87 6.00 14.91
N PHE A 79 12.89 5.61 16.20
CA PHE A 79 11.70 5.72 17.06
C PHE A 79 11.23 7.16 17.24
N THR A 80 12.14 8.09 17.54
CA THR A 80 11.76 9.51 17.71
C THR A 80 11.18 10.15 16.45
N LYS A 81 11.61 9.72 15.26
CA LYS A 81 11.06 10.21 13.98
C LYS A 81 9.70 9.58 13.67
N GLU A 82 9.54 8.28 13.90
CA GLU A 82 8.27 7.58 13.72
C GLU A 82 7.19 8.14 14.66
N ASP A 83 7.51 8.35 15.93
CA ASP A 83 6.60 8.92 16.92
C ASP A 83 6.11 10.32 16.52
N THR A 84 7.03 11.18 16.03
CA THR A 84 6.65 12.51 15.54
C THR A 84 5.84 12.46 14.23
N ARG A 85 6.04 11.44 13.38
CA ARG A 85 5.25 11.21 12.16
C ARG A 85 3.84 10.74 12.52
N MET A 86 3.71 9.78 13.41
CA MET A 86 2.44 9.26 13.93
C MET A 86 1.62 10.35 14.63
N ALA A 87 2.26 11.19 15.46
CA ALA A 87 1.59 12.33 16.12
C ALA A 87 1.11 13.41 15.13
N ARG A 88 1.83 13.64 14.03
CA ARG A 88 1.38 14.55 12.96
C ARG A 88 0.24 13.94 12.15
N ASN A 89 0.29 12.63 11.89
CA ASN A 89 -0.76 11.90 11.19
C ASN A 89 -2.06 11.91 11.99
N SER A 90 -2.03 11.66 13.30
CA SER A 90 -3.23 11.69 14.14
C SER A 90 -3.88 13.09 14.17
N THR A 91 -3.07 14.15 14.27
CA THR A 91 -3.55 15.53 14.20
C THR A 91 -4.21 15.84 12.84
N LEU A 92 -3.62 15.36 11.75
CA LEU A 92 -4.16 15.53 10.41
C LEU A 92 -5.47 14.75 10.22
N ILE A 93 -5.52 13.49 10.69
CA ILE A 93 -6.71 12.64 10.64
C ILE A 93 -7.88 13.30 11.37
N ASN A 94 -7.66 13.83 12.58
CA ASN A 94 -8.70 14.52 13.33
C ASN A 94 -9.27 15.73 12.55
N LYS A 95 -8.40 16.54 11.93
CA LYS A 95 -8.84 17.66 11.08
C LYS A 95 -9.67 17.20 9.87
N LEU A 96 -9.29 16.08 9.24
CA LEU A 96 -10.02 15.51 8.12
C LEU A 96 -11.39 14.96 8.56
N ILE A 97 -11.47 14.38 9.75
CA ILE A 97 -12.74 13.93 10.36
C ILE A 97 -13.66 15.12 10.64
N ASP A 98 -13.15 16.21 11.20
CA ASP A 98 -13.93 17.43 11.44
C ASP A 98 -14.49 18.01 10.13
N GLN A 99 -13.65 18.05 9.08
CA GLN A 99 -14.08 18.50 7.74
C GLN A 99 -15.14 17.57 7.14
N LYS A 100 -14.97 16.26 7.30
CA LYS A 100 -15.95 15.25 6.86
C LYS A 100 -17.31 15.50 7.49
N HIS A 101 -17.37 15.69 8.81
CA HIS A 101 -18.62 15.98 9.52
C HIS A 101 -19.28 17.28 9.04
N SER A 102 -18.50 18.35 8.86
CA SER A 102 -19.01 19.62 8.34
C SER A 102 -19.66 19.47 6.95
N ILE A 103 -19.04 18.69 6.06
CA ILE A 103 -19.58 18.42 4.73
C ILE A 103 -20.85 17.56 4.80
N GLN A 104 -20.86 16.54 5.66
CA GLN A 104 -22.05 15.70 5.89
C GLN A 104 -23.24 16.54 6.35
N ASP A 105 -23.05 17.44 7.31
CA ASP A 105 -24.10 18.32 7.82
C ASP A 105 -24.66 19.24 6.72
N ASN A 106 -23.78 19.77 5.86
CA ASN A 106 -24.21 20.59 4.74
C ASN A 106 -24.97 19.80 3.68
N ILE A 107 -24.58 18.55 3.40
CA ILE A 107 -25.32 17.66 2.52
C ILE A 107 -26.72 17.41 3.08
N LEU A 108 -26.86 17.13 4.39
CA LEU A 108 -28.16 16.95 5.03
C LEU A 108 -29.04 18.20 4.94
N LYS A 109 -28.47 19.39 5.12
CA LYS A 109 -29.18 20.67 4.92
C LYS A 109 -29.65 20.87 3.48
N ILE A 110 -28.90 20.38 2.49
CA ILE A 110 -29.33 20.42 1.09
C ILE A 110 -30.44 19.39 0.85
N ASP A 111 -30.27 18.16 1.35
CA ASP A 111 -31.24 17.07 1.19
C ASP A 111 -32.62 17.48 1.75
N THR A 112 -32.67 18.17 2.90
CA THR A 112 -33.95 18.69 3.44
C THR A 112 -34.64 19.68 2.49
N LYS A 113 -33.88 20.60 1.86
CA LYS A 113 -34.42 21.57 0.89
C LYS A 113 -34.81 20.92 -0.44
N VAL A 114 -34.12 19.87 -0.85
CA VAL A 114 -34.41 19.16 -2.11
C VAL A 114 -35.63 18.24 -1.96
N ILE A 115 -35.79 17.59 -0.80
CA ILE A 115 -36.94 16.72 -0.50
C ILE A 115 -38.20 17.56 -0.30
N ASN A 116 -38.08 18.70 0.39
CA ASN A 116 -39.19 19.61 0.66
C ASN A 116 -38.88 21.04 0.16
N PRO A 117 -39.04 21.31 -1.14
CA PRO A 117 -38.66 22.58 -1.76
C PRO A 117 -39.72 23.67 -1.53
N ILE A 118 -39.93 24.08 -0.27
CA ILE A 118 -40.81 25.20 0.06
C ILE A 118 -40.10 26.51 -0.28
N GLY A 119 -40.72 27.34 -1.12
CA GLY A 119 -40.23 28.69 -1.43
C GLY A 119 -38.97 28.75 -2.31
N ILE A 120 -38.64 27.66 -3.01
CA ILE A 120 -37.53 27.62 -3.98
C ILE A 120 -38.01 27.13 -5.34
N SER A 121 -37.39 27.61 -6.41
CA SER A 121 -37.75 27.24 -7.78
C SER A 121 -37.13 25.91 -8.21
N ASP A 122 -37.69 25.27 -9.25
CA ASP A 122 -37.15 24.04 -9.83
C ASP A 122 -35.69 24.18 -10.28
N TYR A 123 -35.32 25.35 -10.78
CA TYR A 123 -33.93 25.64 -11.14
C TYR A 123 -33.01 25.61 -9.91
N GLN A 124 -33.43 26.22 -8.80
CA GLN A 124 -32.68 26.19 -7.54
C GLN A 124 -32.57 24.77 -6.99
N VAL A 125 -33.63 23.95 -7.11
CA VAL A 125 -33.58 22.53 -6.74
C VAL A 125 -32.56 21.76 -7.58
N LYS A 126 -32.50 21.99 -8.90
CA LYS A 126 -31.49 21.37 -9.78
C LYS A 126 -30.06 21.78 -9.40
N LEU A 127 -29.87 23.07 -9.09
CA LEU A 127 -28.58 23.58 -8.63
C LEU A 127 -28.15 22.92 -7.31
N LEU A 128 -29.07 22.85 -6.34
CA LEU A 128 -28.85 22.21 -5.05
C LEU A 128 -28.51 20.73 -5.21
N LYS A 129 -29.20 19.98 -6.08
CA LYS A 129 -28.85 18.58 -6.39
C LYS A 129 -27.44 18.45 -6.95
N THR A 130 -27.05 19.35 -7.84
CA THR A 130 -25.69 19.36 -8.43
C THR A 130 -24.64 19.64 -7.36
N GLN A 131 -24.86 20.64 -6.51
CA GLN A 131 -23.99 20.96 -5.38
C GLN A 131 -23.88 19.78 -4.41
N ARG A 132 -25.00 19.15 -4.05
CA ARG A 132 -25.06 17.97 -3.21
C ARG A 132 -24.23 16.82 -3.76
N ASN A 133 -24.31 16.56 -5.06
CA ASN A 133 -23.51 15.53 -5.71
C ASN A 133 -22.01 15.86 -5.68
N ALA A 134 -21.62 17.11 -5.94
CA ALA A 134 -20.23 17.53 -5.82
C ALA A 134 -19.70 17.35 -4.39
N MET A 135 -20.49 17.70 -3.38
CA MET A 135 -20.13 17.52 -1.97
C MET A 135 -19.99 16.04 -1.58
N MET A 136 -20.84 15.16 -2.11
CA MET A 136 -20.70 13.71 -1.93
C MET A 136 -19.39 13.16 -2.50
N VAL A 137 -18.93 13.69 -3.65
CA VAL A 137 -17.62 13.31 -4.22
C VAL A 137 -16.48 13.73 -3.29
N VAL A 138 -16.51 14.96 -2.78
CA VAL A 138 -15.51 15.43 -1.81
C VAL A 138 -15.53 14.58 -0.53
N LEU A 139 -16.72 14.22 -0.04
CA LEU A 139 -16.88 13.36 1.12
C LEU A 139 -16.22 11.99 0.91
N ASN A 140 -16.39 11.40 -0.27
CA ASN A 140 -15.76 10.13 -0.63
C ASN A 140 -14.23 10.24 -0.67
N ILE A 141 -13.70 11.33 -1.24
CA ILE A 141 -12.25 11.60 -1.26
C ILE A 141 -11.70 11.72 0.18
N LEU A 142 -12.41 12.43 1.07
CA LEU A 142 -12.02 12.53 2.47
C LEU A 142 -12.02 11.18 3.17
N ASN A 143 -13.02 10.33 2.93
CA ASN A 143 -13.05 8.98 3.49
C ASN A 143 -11.86 8.13 3.04
N LEU A 144 -11.51 8.17 1.74
CA LEU A 144 -10.34 7.47 1.21
C LEU A 144 -9.05 8.00 1.86
N ARG A 145 -8.91 9.33 1.97
CA ARG A 145 -7.70 9.91 2.55
C ARG A 145 -7.54 9.60 4.04
N ILE A 146 -8.64 9.57 4.78
CA ILE A 146 -8.63 9.14 6.19
C ILE A 146 -8.19 7.67 6.25
N ALA A 147 -8.76 6.79 5.43
CA ALA A 147 -8.38 5.39 5.40
C ALA A 147 -6.88 5.21 5.08
N ASP A 148 -6.36 5.86 4.03
CA ASP A 148 -4.93 5.81 3.67
C ASP A 148 -4.00 6.24 4.80
N LEU A 149 -4.41 7.23 5.60
CA LEU A 149 -3.63 7.74 6.73
C LEU A 149 -3.79 6.90 8.00
N SER A 150 -4.84 6.09 8.08
CA SER A 150 -5.17 5.22 9.21
C SER A 150 -4.68 3.78 9.06
N VAL A 151 -4.22 3.37 7.88
CA VAL A 151 -3.53 2.08 7.73
C VAL A 151 -2.17 2.19 8.43
N GLU A 152 -2.03 1.51 9.56
CA GLU A 152 -0.72 1.19 10.14
C GLU A 152 -0.06 0.15 9.23
N ASP A 153 1.20 0.35 8.86
CA ASP A 153 1.99 -0.65 8.12
C ASP A 153 2.13 -1.90 9.03
N ASP A 154 1.35 -2.96 8.76
CA ASP A 154 1.42 -4.29 9.40
C ASP A 154 2.77 -5.00 9.14
#